data_AF-A0A0G1H4E8-F1
#
_entry.id   AF-A0A0G1H4E8-F1
#
_cell.length_a   1.000
_cell.length_b   1.000
_cell.length_c   1.000
_cell.angle_alpha   90.00
_cell.angle_beta   90.00
_cell.angle_gamma   90.00
#
_symmetry.space_group_name_H-M   'P 1'
#
loop_
_entity.id
_entity.type
_entity.pdbx_description
1 polymer ?
#
loop_
_entity_poly.entity_id
_entity_poly.type
_entity_poly.pdbx_seq_one_letter_code
_entity_poly.pdbx_strand_id
1 'polypeptide(L)'
;MSNWTGSEKTSDLVRGQIAERWGAEEAKRYDPRTNCLTFKAWGENGYVVRKGEKAIKSFIIVEKKDEKTGEVVEKRLKNIFLFYEKQVEKLPA
;
A
#
# COMPACT_ATOMS: atom_id res chain seq x y z
N MET A 1 5.41 -17.35 -9.90
CA MET A 1 6.21 -16.63 -8.89
C MET A 1 5.92 -15.16 -9.06
N SER A 2 5.25 -14.54 -8.08
CA SER A 2 4.77 -13.17 -8.17
C SER A 2 5.95 -12.21 -8.16
N ASN A 3 6.18 -11.50 -9.27
CA ASN A 3 7.17 -10.42 -9.43
C ASN A 3 6.85 -9.25 -8.49
N TRP A 4 7.12 -9.43 -7.20
CA TRP A 4 7.00 -8.39 -6.19
C TRP A 4 8.25 -7.52 -6.23
N THR A 5 8.28 -6.55 -7.14
CA THR A 5 9.22 -5.41 -7.19
C THR A 5 8.75 -4.24 -6.31
N GLY A 6 7.91 -4.52 -5.31
CA GLY A 6 7.66 -3.57 -4.22
C GLY A 6 8.93 -3.51 -3.38
N SER A 7 9.86 -2.63 -3.76
CA SER A 7 11.15 -2.37 -3.09
C SER A 7 10.97 -2.52 -1.57
N GLU A 8 11.80 -3.32 -0.91
CA GLU A 8 11.80 -3.49 0.55
C GLU A 8 11.70 -2.13 1.28
N LYS A 9 12.33 -1.09 0.72
CA LYS A 9 12.24 0.30 1.15
C LYS A 9 10.82 0.84 1.30
N THR A 10 9.91 0.48 0.39
CA THR A 10 8.49 0.85 0.44
C THR A 10 7.79 0.18 1.62
N SER A 11 8.09 -1.10 1.85
CA SER A 11 7.52 -1.87 2.97
C SER A 11 7.97 -1.30 4.31
N ASP A 12 9.26 -1.00 4.45
CA ASP A 12 9.82 -0.37 5.66
C ASP A 12 9.23 1.02 5.94
N LEU A 13 9.00 1.84 4.91
CA LEU A 13 8.36 3.15 5.09
C LEU A 13 6.92 3.05 5.58
N VAL A 14 6.17 2.05 5.09
CA VAL A 14 4.80 1.82 5.55
C VAL A 14 4.80 1.27 6.98
N ARG A 15 5.68 0.30 7.29
CA ARG A 15 5.86 -0.22 8.65
C ARG A 15 6.24 0.87 9.63
N GLY A 16 7.15 1.78 9.28
CA GLY A 16 7.53 2.91 10.12
C GLY A 16 6.35 3.83 10.43
N GLN A 17 5.54 4.17 9.43
CA GLN A 17 4.33 4.98 9.63
C GLN A 17 3.26 4.26 10.46
N ILE A 18 3.12 2.95 10.31
CA ILE A 18 2.22 2.15 11.15
C ILE A 18 2.74 2.10 12.60
N ALA A 19 4.05 1.90 12.78
CA ALA A 19 4.69 1.87 14.09
C ALA A 19 4.55 3.20 14.82
N GLU A 20 4.69 4.32 14.13
CA GLU A 20 4.53 5.66 14.69
C GLU A 20 3.09 5.93 15.16
N ARG A 21 2.09 5.37 14.46
CA ARG A 21 0.67 5.61 14.75
C ARG A 21 0.07 4.63 15.76
N TRP A 22 0.45 3.36 15.70
CA TRP A 22 -0.18 2.28 16.47
C TRP A 22 0.82 1.39 17.22
N GLY A 23 2.12 1.63 17.08
CA GLY A 23 3.17 0.88 17.76
C GLY A 23 3.78 -0.25 16.94
N ALA A 24 4.93 -0.73 17.41
CA ALA A 24 5.75 -1.72 16.70
C ALA A 24 5.05 -3.09 16.52
N GLU A 25 4.09 -3.44 17.38
CA GLU A 25 3.32 -4.69 17.26
C GLU A 25 2.44 -4.69 16.00
N GLU A 26 1.78 -3.58 15.72
CA GLU A 26 0.95 -3.44 14.51
C GLU A 26 1.81 -3.37 13.25
N ALA A 27 3.01 -2.76 13.34
CA ALA A 27 3.97 -2.78 12.24
C ALA A 27 4.48 -4.19 11.90
N LYS A 28 4.51 -5.13 12.86
CA LYS A 28 4.82 -6.54 12.60
C LYS A 28 3.66 -7.28 11.95
N ARG A 29 2.42 -6.88 12.24
CA ARG A 29 1.20 -7.42 11.62
C ARG A 29 0.95 -6.87 10.21
N TYR A 30 1.67 -5.84 9.79
CA TYR A 30 1.54 -5.25 8.47
C TYR A 30 1.76 -6.28 7.33
N ASP A 31 0.73 -6.42 6.51
CA ASP A 31 0.71 -7.18 5.28
C ASP A 31 0.07 -6.36 4.14
N PRO A 32 0.85 -5.96 3.11
CA PRO A 32 0.37 -5.10 2.03
C PRO A 32 -0.69 -5.73 1.11
N ARG A 33 -1.00 -7.02 1.26
CA ARG A 33 -2.00 -7.72 0.43
C ARG A 33 -3.33 -7.88 1.12
N THR A 34 -3.37 -7.85 2.45
CA THR A 34 -4.56 -8.22 3.23
C THR A 34 -5.03 -7.10 4.15
N ASN A 35 -4.13 -6.36 4.81
CA ASN A 35 -4.53 -5.38 5.82
C ASN A 35 -4.01 -3.96 5.57
N CYS A 36 -3.39 -3.71 4.42
CA CYS A 36 -3.01 -2.37 4.01
C CYS A 36 -3.32 -2.16 2.52
N LEU A 37 -4.50 -1.63 2.25
CA LEU A 37 -5.06 -1.51 0.91
C LEU A 37 -5.31 -0.05 0.53
N THR A 38 -5.50 0.19 -0.76
CA THR A 38 -5.94 1.50 -1.26
C THR A 38 -7.41 1.75 -0.92
N PHE A 39 -7.84 3.01 -0.90
CA PHE A 39 -9.25 3.39 -0.66
C PHE A 39 -10.23 2.59 -1.53
N LYS A 40 -9.91 2.46 -2.83
CA LYS A 40 -10.75 1.72 -3.78
C LYS A 40 -10.83 0.23 -3.42
N ALA A 41 -9.68 -0.39 -3.14
CA ALA A 41 -9.62 -1.81 -2.79
C ALA A 41 -10.37 -2.11 -1.48
N TRP A 42 -10.32 -1.22 -0.48
CA TRP A 42 -11.16 -1.35 0.71
C TRP A 42 -12.65 -1.30 0.37
N GLY A 43 -13.06 -0.36 -0.49
CA GLY A 43 -14.44 -0.26 -0.99
C GLY A 43 -14.92 -1.54 -1.69
N GLU A 44 -14.08 -2.12 -2.55
CA GLU A 44 -14.36 -3.39 -3.23
C GLU A 44 -14.48 -4.58 -2.25
N ASN A 45 -13.86 -4.50 -1.07
CA ASN A 45 -13.97 -5.47 0.01
C ASN A 45 -15.11 -5.17 1.01
N GLY A 46 -15.94 -4.15 0.75
CA GLY A 46 -17.04 -3.77 1.65
C GLY A 46 -16.59 -3.00 2.89
N TYR A 47 -15.46 -2.29 2.81
CA TYR A 47 -14.97 -1.40 3.86
C TYR A 47 -14.88 0.04 3.36
N VAL A 48 -15.01 0.99 4.27
CA VAL A 48 -14.81 2.41 3.99
C VAL A 48 -13.77 2.98 4.94
N VAL A 49 -12.92 3.87 4.45
CA VAL A 49 -11.99 4.61 5.31
C VAL A 49 -12.77 5.58 6.18
N ARG A 50 -12.48 5.57 7.48
CA ARG A 50 -13.13 6.46 8.46
C ARG A 50 -12.87 7.92 8.10
N LYS A 51 -13.87 8.77 8.31
CA LYS A 51 -13.79 10.18 7.96
C LYS A 51 -12.70 10.89 8.79
N GLY A 52 -11.79 11.59 8.11
CA GLY A 52 -10.70 12.34 8.75
C GLY A 52 -9.39 11.57 8.90
N GLU A 53 -9.36 10.28 8.56
CA GLU A 53 -8.13 9.48 8.63
C GLU A 53 -7.10 9.90 7.58
N LYS A 54 -5.84 10.01 8.01
CA LYS A 54 -4.72 10.32 7.11
C LYS A 54 -4.24 9.05 6.42
N ALA A 55 -4.07 9.09 5.10
CA ALA A 55 -3.45 7.98 4.39
C ALA A 55 -2.01 7.73 4.86
N ILE A 56 -1.56 6.49 4.73
CA ILE A 56 -0.16 6.09 4.82
C ILE A 56 0.45 6.29 3.43
N LYS A 57 1.50 7.09 3.35
CA LYS A 57 2.14 7.40 2.07
C LYS A 57 3.12 6.29 1.71
N SER A 58 2.97 5.76 0.52
CA SER A 58 3.82 4.71 -0.02
C SER A 58 4.13 5.01 -1.48
N PHE A 59 5.10 4.35 -2.07
CA PHE A 59 5.40 4.50 -3.49
C PHE A 59 5.80 3.16 -4.09
N ILE A 60 5.41 2.97 -5.35
CA ILE A 60 5.84 1.82 -6.14
C ILE A 60 6.72 2.30 -7.28
N ILE A 61 7.73 1.50 -7.61
CA ILE A 61 8.54 1.72 -8.80
C ILE A 61 7.83 0.99 -9.94
N VAL A 62 7.30 1.74 -10.89
CA VAL A 62 6.71 1.17 -12.09
C VAL A 62 7.76 1.21 -13.18
N GLU A 63 8.19 0.05 -13.62
CA GLU A 63 9.11 -0.10 -14.74
C GLU A 63 8.29 -0.09 -16.04
N LYS A 64 8.55 0.90 -16.89
CA LYS A 64 8.03 0.92 -18.26
C LYS A 64 9.00 0.15 -19.13
N LYS A 65 8.55 -0.98 -19.67
CA LYS A 65 9.32 -1.77 -20.63
C LYS A 65 8.99 -1.31 -22.05
N ASP A 66 9.99 -1.34 -22.92
CA ASP A 66 9.78 -1.09 -24.34
C ASP A 66 9.00 -2.25 -24.93
N GLU A 67 7.92 -1.98 -25.66
CA GLU A 67 7.11 -3.05 -26.26
C GLU A 67 7.87 -3.81 -27.36
N LYS A 68 8.93 -3.24 -27.93
CA LYS A 68 9.71 -3.89 -29.02
C LYS A 68 10.91 -4.69 -28.51
N THR A 69 11.62 -4.19 -27.49
CA THR A 69 12.85 -4.86 -27.00
C THR A 69 12.66 -5.56 -25.65
N GLY A 70 11.59 -5.26 -24.92
CA GLY A 70 11.36 -5.77 -23.57
C GLY A 70 12.29 -5.17 -22.50
N GLU A 71 13.17 -4.24 -22.87
CA GLU A 71 14.10 -3.57 -21.97
C GLU A 71 13.38 -2.51 -21.12
N VAL A 72 13.85 -2.31 -19.88
CA VAL A 72 13.31 -1.27 -18.99
C VAL A 72 13.80 0.10 -19.47
N VAL A 73 12.91 0.86 -20.11
CA VAL A 73 13.21 2.18 -20.69
C VAL A 73 13.11 3.28 -19.65
N GLU A 74 12.22 3.12 -18.68
CA GLU A 74 11.95 4.14 -17.68
C GLU A 74 11.51 3.52 -16.35
N LYS A 75 12.04 4.05 -15.25
CA LYS A 75 11.59 3.73 -13.88
C LYS A 75 10.87 4.96 -13.33
N ARG A 76 9.55 4.89 -13.19
CA ARG A 76 8.76 5.97 -12.59
C ARG A 76 8.39 5.64 -11.16
N LEU A 77 8.60 6.58 -10.25
CA LEU A 77 8.09 6.51 -8.89
C LEU A 77 6.62 6.93 -8.90
N LYS A 78 5.73 6.02 -8.54
CA LYS A 78 4.30 6.31 -8.40
C LYS A 78 3.94 6.32 -6.93
N ASN A 79 3.58 7.50 -6.42
CA ASN A 79 3.03 7.62 -5.08
C ASN A 79 1.67 6.94 -5.00
N ILE A 80 1.47 6.17 -3.94
CA ILE A 80 0.23 5.47 -3.62
C ILE A 80 -0.17 5.80 -2.18
N PHE A 81 -1.48 5.91 -1.96
CA PHE A 81 -2.07 6.17 -0.66
C PHE A 81 -2.72 4.89 -0.15
N LEU A 82 -2.22 4.40 0.98
CA LEU A 82 -2.69 3.18 1.61
C LEU A 82 -3.39 3.49 2.92
N PHE A 83 -4.29 2.61 3.34
CA PHE A 83 -5.00 2.68 4.60
C PHE A 83 -4.89 1.34 5.30
N TYR A 84 -4.54 1.38 6.59
CA TYR A 84 -4.43 0.19 7.42
C TYR A 84 -5.81 -0.27 7.95
N GLU A 85 -5.94 -1.54 8.33
CA GLU A 85 -7.21 -2.12 8.83
C GLU A 85 -7.87 -1.30 9.97
N LYS A 86 -7.06 -0.65 10.81
CA LYS A 86 -7.57 0.21 11.90
C LYS A 86 -8.20 1.53 11.42
N GLN A 87 -7.90 1.95 10.21
CA GLN A 87 -8.40 3.19 9.60
C GLN A 87 -9.70 3.01 8.83
N VAL A 88 -10.16 1.77 8.70
CA VAL A 88 -11.38 1.46 7.97
C VAL A 88 -12.46 0.95 8.92
N GLU A 89 -13.69 0.99 8.44
CA GLU A 89 -14.86 0.41 9.06
C GLU A 89 -15.62 -0.40 8.03
N LYS A 90 -16.27 -1.48 8.47
CA LYS A 90 -17.06 -2.32 7.59
C LYS A 90 -18.33 -1.58 7.22
N LEU A 91 -18.64 -1.51 5.93
CA LEU A 91 -19.91 -0.96 5.48
C LEU A 91 -21.05 -1.87 5.95
N PRO A 92 -22.20 -1.31 6.38
CA PRO A 92 -23.38 -2.11 6.64
C PRO A 92 -23.75 -2.87 5.36
N ALA A 93 -24.11 -4.15 5.53
CA ALA A 93 -24.48 -5.05 4.44
C ALA A 93 -25.77 -4.60 3.73
#